data_AF-A0A845GTE0-F1
#
_entry.id   AF-A0A845GTE0-F1
#
_cell.length_a   1.000
_cell.length_b   1.000
_cell.length_c   1.000
_cell.angle_alpha   90.00
_cell.angle_beta   90.00
_cell.angle_gamma   90.00
#
_symmetry.space_group_name_H-M   'P 1'
#
loop_
_entity.id
_entity.type
_entity.pdbx_description
1 polymer ?
#
loop_
_entity_poly.entity_id
_entity_poly.type
_entity_poly.pdbx_seq_one_letter_code
_entity_poly.pdbx_strand_id
1 'polypeptide(L)'
;MYILSTELAQDIVSRTMKIIPYNVNVMDANGTILASGNPARIGELHAGAMLALAKRLTVEIDSASARNMHGAQPGINLPLTVNGQVCGAVGLSGVPAQVRQFGELVRLTAEMILEQAHLAGELQRDSRYREAFVLNLIRYEAAMEADLAAWARRLGVNFERSHLVFLLELDDKTAGTDQALSELQRLQLRMLARQPSALTASASAHQLVLLDFYDAPPAHDAHWPQRQLQALAAILREECQQPHTLTMGIAQSGMAGVAVSYQSALTAARIGRARHPRRSRFSYYEQTLPVLLSGLGSGWEAEQLRVPIGRLMAQDKNRELLQRTLNVWFEHDGHPAATAEALHIHRNTLDYRLRRIGEITGLDLGKLEDRLLLYISSLLTT
;
A
#
# COMPACT_ATOMS: atom_id res chain seq x y z
N MET A 1 5.58 27.80 -3.29
CA MET A 1 6.32 26.60 -3.70
C MET A 1 6.79 26.88 -5.12
N TYR A 2 8.10 26.90 -5.36
CA TYR A 2 8.63 27.23 -6.69
C TYR A 2 8.35 26.07 -7.66
N ILE A 3 7.62 26.33 -8.73
CA ILE A 3 7.30 25.35 -9.79
C ILE A 3 8.57 24.89 -10.52
N LEU A 4 9.58 25.75 -10.59
CA LEU A 4 10.85 25.52 -11.24
C LEU A 4 11.97 25.35 -10.20
N SER A 5 12.50 24.14 -10.06
CA SER A 5 13.67 23.84 -9.22
C SER A 5 14.97 23.80 -10.04
N THR A 6 16.12 23.90 -9.38
CA THR A 6 17.44 23.78 -10.05
C THR A 6 17.62 22.45 -10.78
N GLU A 7 17.18 21.35 -10.17
CA GLU A 7 17.25 20.01 -10.78
C GLU A 7 16.40 19.92 -12.05
N LEU A 8 15.19 20.46 -12.01
CA LEU A 8 14.27 20.47 -13.16
C LEU A 8 14.78 21.39 -14.28
N ALA A 9 15.30 22.57 -13.90
CA ALA A 9 15.95 23.48 -14.84
C ALA A 9 17.15 22.81 -15.54
N GLN A 10 17.95 22.05 -14.79
CA GLN A 10 19.08 21.32 -15.33
C GLN A 10 18.64 20.19 -16.27
N ASP A 11 17.58 19.46 -15.94
CA ASP A 11 17.02 18.43 -16.82
C ASP A 11 16.51 19.04 -18.14
N ILE A 12 15.82 20.20 -18.09
CA ILE A 12 15.39 20.95 -19.29
C ILE A 12 16.59 21.30 -20.18
N VAL A 13 17.65 21.90 -19.61
CA VAL A 13 18.87 22.26 -20.35
C VAL A 13 19.53 21.01 -20.95
N SER A 14 19.74 19.97 -20.15
CA SER A 14 20.40 18.74 -20.58
C SER A 14 19.63 17.97 -21.66
N ARG A 15 18.29 17.97 -21.63
CA ARG A 15 17.46 17.35 -22.68
C ARG A 15 17.44 18.17 -23.96
N THR A 16 17.29 19.49 -23.85
CA THR A 16 17.18 20.38 -25.02
C THR A 16 18.49 20.49 -25.78
N MET A 17 19.62 20.63 -25.10
CA MET A 17 20.95 20.72 -25.73
C MET A 17 21.41 19.43 -26.42
N LYS A 18 20.79 18.28 -26.16
CA LYS A 18 21.02 17.05 -26.94
C LYS A 18 20.41 17.12 -28.35
N ILE A 19 19.43 18.00 -28.54
CA ILE A 19 18.63 18.09 -29.77
C ILE A 19 19.07 19.30 -30.61
N ILE A 20 19.39 20.41 -29.95
CA ILE A 20 19.70 21.68 -30.62
C ILE A 20 21.18 22.07 -30.46
N PRO A 21 21.82 22.66 -31.49
CA PRO A 21 23.23 23.02 -31.46
C PRO A 21 23.50 24.39 -30.79
N TYR A 22 22.64 24.82 -29.86
CA TYR A 22 22.71 26.13 -29.22
C TYR A 22 22.78 26.01 -27.70
N ASN A 23 23.44 26.96 -27.05
CA ASN A 23 23.50 27.01 -25.60
C ASN A 23 22.16 27.47 -25.02
N VAL A 24 21.61 26.69 -24.09
CA VAL A 24 20.33 26.96 -23.41
C VAL A 24 20.62 27.36 -21.97
N ASN A 25 19.87 28.35 -21.48
CA ASN A 25 19.86 28.77 -20.09
C ASN A 25 18.41 28.77 -19.59
N VAL A 26 18.18 28.31 -18.37
CA VAL A 26 16.87 28.37 -17.71
C VAL A 26 17.01 29.24 -16.46
N MET A 27 16.10 30.20 -16.29
CA MET A 27 16.13 31.20 -15.24
C MET A 27 14.88 31.10 -14.35
N ASP A 28 15.04 31.44 -13.07
CA ASP A 28 13.93 31.56 -12.13
C ASP A 28 13.06 32.80 -12.42
N ALA A 29 11.99 32.99 -11.62
CA ALA A 29 11.09 34.13 -11.74
C ALA A 29 11.75 35.50 -11.45
N ASN A 30 12.97 35.51 -10.89
CA ASN A 30 13.76 36.72 -10.63
C ASN A 30 14.79 36.98 -11.75
N GLY A 31 14.92 36.08 -12.73
CA GLY A 31 15.89 36.16 -13.81
C GLY A 31 17.29 35.60 -13.45
N THR A 32 17.42 34.88 -12.34
CA THR A 32 18.66 34.19 -11.94
C THR A 32 18.80 32.89 -12.74
N ILE A 33 19.97 32.63 -13.33
CA ILE A 33 20.22 31.40 -14.10
C ILE A 33 20.30 30.21 -13.14
N LEU A 34 19.30 29.33 -13.20
CA LEU A 34 19.24 28.09 -12.44
C LEU A 34 20.04 26.97 -13.11
N ALA A 35 20.05 26.94 -14.44
CA ALA A 35 20.78 25.96 -15.22
C ALA A 35 21.25 26.55 -16.55
N SER A 36 22.39 26.07 -17.04
CA SER A 36 23.03 26.57 -18.26
C SER A 36 23.94 25.50 -18.86
N GLY A 37 24.04 25.45 -20.18
CA GLY A 37 25.06 24.64 -20.86
C GLY A 37 26.49 25.11 -20.62
N ASN A 38 26.66 26.33 -20.09
CA ASN A 38 27.91 26.83 -19.52
C ASN A 38 27.77 26.93 -17.98
N PRO A 39 28.36 26.00 -17.20
CA PRO A 39 28.25 25.97 -15.75
C PRO A 39 28.71 27.24 -15.04
N ALA A 40 29.65 27.99 -15.63
CA ALA A 40 30.18 29.22 -15.04
C ALA A 40 29.12 30.34 -14.89
N ARG A 41 28.00 30.25 -15.62
CA ARG A 41 26.92 31.24 -15.60
C ARG A 41 25.84 30.95 -14.55
N ILE A 42 25.85 29.77 -13.95
CA ILE A 42 24.81 29.39 -12.97
C ILE A 42 24.92 30.32 -11.76
N GLY A 43 23.78 30.88 -11.34
CA GLY A 43 23.70 31.87 -10.26
C GLY A 43 23.82 33.33 -10.70
N GLU A 44 24.19 33.61 -11.96
CA GLU A 44 24.21 34.98 -12.49
C GLU A 44 22.79 35.48 -12.81
N LEU A 45 22.58 36.80 -12.73
CA LEU A 45 21.36 37.45 -13.22
C LEU A 45 21.43 37.65 -14.73
N HIS A 46 20.34 37.32 -15.43
CA HIS A 46 20.25 37.47 -16.87
C HIS A 46 19.32 38.63 -17.26
N ALA A 47 19.89 39.78 -17.62
CA ALA A 47 19.14 41.00 -17.95
C ALA A 47 18.06 40.79 -19.03
N GLY A 48 18.36 39.97 -20.05
CA GLY A 48 17.39 39.62 -21.09
C GLY A 48 16.20 38.80 -20.60
N ALA A 49 16.42 37.92 -19.62
CA ALA A 49 15.35 37.14 -19.02
C ALA A 49 14.49 38.01 -18.09
N MET A 50 15.12 38.89 -17.30
CA MET A 50 14.39 39.87 -16.48
C MET A 50 13.45 40.73 -17.32
N LEU A 51 13.90 41.19 -18.49
CA LEU A 51 13.07 41.96 -19.42
C LEU A 51 11.91 41.13 -19.98
N ALA A 52 12.17 39.86 -20.36
CA ALA A 52 11.13 38.95 -20.86
C ALA A 52 10.09 38.62 -19.80
N LEU A 53 10.52 38.39 -18.55
CA LEU A 53 9.68 38.14 -17.39
C LEU A 53 8.80 39.36 -17.06
N ALA A 54 9.40 40.56 -17.01
CA ALA A 54 8.69 41.79 -16.70
C ALA A 54 7.64 42.14 -17.76
N LYS A 55 7.97 41.95 -19.05
CA LYS A 55 7.07 42.23 -20.17
C LYS A 55 6.09 41.08 -20.47
N ARG A 56 6.35 39.88 -19.95
CA ARG A 56 5.63 38.63 -20.27
C ARG A 56 5.56 38.35 -21.78
N LEU A 57 6.64 38.67 -22.48
CA LEU A 57 6.76 38.55 -23.94
C LEU A 57 8.17 38.09 -24.31
N THR A 58 8.30 37.46 -25.47
CA THR A 58 9.61 37.10 -26.04
C THR A 58 10.45 38.35 -26.27
N VAL A 59 11.71 38.30 -25.81
CA VAL A 59 12.69 39.37 -25.97
C VAL A 59 13.85 38.87 -26.81
N GLU A 60 14.10 39.54 -27.93
CA GLU A 60 15.26 39.31 -28.77
C GLU A 60 16.36 40.31 -28.44
N ILE A 61 17.59 39.84 -28.30
CA ILE A 61 18.78 40.65 -28.04
C ILE A 61 19.75 40.44 -29.20
N ASP A 62 20.03 41.50 -29.94
CA ASP A 62 21.05 41.51 -30.97
C ASP A 62 22.44 41.88 -30.41
N SER A 63 23.48 41.77 -31.25
CA SER A 63 24.85 42.09 -30.84
C SER A 63 25.06 43.55 -30.44
N ALA A 64 24.25 44.49 -30.95
CA ALA A 64 24.34 45.89 -30.57
C ALA A 64 23.78 46.13 -29.17
N SER A 65 22.61 45.55 -28.87
CA SER A 65 21.91 45.65 -27.60
C SER A 65 22.63 44.89 -26.48
N ALA A 66 23.23 43.74 -26.81
CA ALA A 66 24.01 42.93 -25.85
C ALA A 66 25.18 43.72 -25.22
N ARG A 67 25.83 44.62 -25.98
CA ARG A 67 26.96 45.45 -25.48
C ARG A 67 26.57 46.39 -24.34
N ASN A 68 25.28 46.74 -24.24
CA ASN A 68 24.76 47.67 -23.24
C ASN A 68 24.08 46.94 -22.07
N MET A 69 24.12 45.60 -22.04
CA MET A 69 23.48 44.77 -21.01
C MET A 69 24.51 43.87 -20.33
N HIS A 70 24.64 44.00 -19.01
CA HIS A 70 25.61 43.22 -18.23
C HIS A 70 25.29 41.70 -18.33
N GLY A 71 26.26 40.90 -18.77
CA GLY A 71 26.14 39.44 -18.88
C GLY A 71 25.23 38.92 -20.00
N ALA A 72 24.69 39.80 -20.86
CA ALA A 72 23.81 39.41 -21.95
C ALA A 72 24.61 38.98 -23.19
N GLN A 73 24.21 37.85 -23.78
CA GLN A 73 24.68 37.40 -25.09
C GLN A 73 23.59 37.63 -26.14
N PRO A 74 23.95 37.78 -27.43
CA PRO A 74 22.96 37.76 -28.50
C PRO A 74 22.13 36.49 -28.42
N GLY A 75 20.82 36.61 -28.59
CA GLY A 75 19.92 35.49 -28.40
C GLY A 75 18.47 35.90 -28.22
N ILE A 76 17.67 34.95 -27.77
CA ILE A 76 16.26 35.15 -27.45
C ILE A 76 15.97 34.67 -26.04
N ASN A 77 15.09 35.37 -25.34
CA ASN A 77 14.61 35.00 -24.02
C ASN A 77 13.09 34.90 -24.08
N LEU A 78 12.55 33.76 -23.69
CA LEU A 78 11.12 33.48 -23.69
C LEU A 78 10.65 33.23 -22.26
N PRO A 79 9.56 33.86 -21.81
CA PRO A 79 8.96 33.53 -20.52
C PRO A 79 8.43 32.08 -20.55
N LEU A 80 8.53 31.39 -19.42
CA LEU A 80 7.96 30.07 -19.18
C LEU A 80 6.69 30.21 -18.34
N THR A 81 5.63 29.54 -18.77
CA THR A 81 4.34 29.56 -18.10
C THR A 81 3.86 28.14 -17.76
N VAL A 82 3.22 28.01 -16.58
CA VAL A 82 2.54 26.78 -16.14
C VAL A 82 1.19 27.21 -15.58
N ASN A 83 0.10 26.58 -16.04
CA ASN A 83 -1.27 26.97 -15.65
C ASN A 83 -1.56 28.47 -15.79
N GLY A 84 -0.98 29.11 -16.83
CA GLY A 84 -1.12 30.54 -17.10
C GLY A 84 -0.32 31.49 -16.18
N GLN A 85 0.49 30.95 -15.26
CA GLN A 85 1.38 31.74 -14.39
C GLN A 85 2.83 31.67 -14.87
N VAL A 86 3.49 32.83 -14.99
CA VAL A 86 4.92 32.90 -15.34
C VAL A 86 5.75 32.38 -14.17
N CYS A 87 6.57 31.36 -14.41
CA CYS A 87 7.38 30.72 -13.39
C CYS A 87 8.90 30.87 -13.59
N GLY A 88 9.33 31.36 -14.76
CA GLY A 88 10.73 31.51 -15.12
C GLY A 88 10.89 31.93 -16.58
N ALA A 89 12.08 31.80 -17.12
CA ALA A 89 12.37 32.06 -18.52
C ALA A 89 13.37 31.06 -19.08
N VAL A 90 13.37 30.90 -20.40
CA VAL A 90 14.39 30.14 -21.13
C VAL A 90 15.08 31.05 -22.14
N GLY A 91 16.41 30.99 -22.16
CA GLY A 91 17.26 31.82 -23.01
C GLY A 91 18.13 30.97 -23.93
N LEU A 92 18.10 31.26 -25.22
CA LEU A 92 18.97 30.62 -26.22
C LEU A 92 19.97 31.64 -26.76
N SER A 93 21.26 31.31 -26.65
CA SER A 93 22.32 32.13 -27.23
C SER A 93 22.45 31.86 -28.74
N GLY A 94 22.55 32.92 -29.54
CA GLY A 94 22.76 32.86 -30.99
C GLY A 94 22.16 34.07 -31.72
N VAL A 95 22.26 34.08 -33.05
CA VAL A 95 21.63 35.15 -33.85
C VAL A 95 20.11 35.02 -33.73
N PRO A 96 19.36 36.06 -33.28
CA PRO A 96 17.93 35.93 -32.98
C PRO A 96 17.09 35.30 -34.10
N ALA A 97 17.35 35.71 -35.35
CA ALA A 97 16.64 35.17 -36.51
C ALA A 97 16.84 33.66 -36.72
N GLN A 98 18.00 33.12 -36.33
CA GLN A 98 18.33 31.68 -36.48
C GLN A 98 17.80 30.86 -35.30
N VAL A 99 17.86 31.41 -34.09
CA VAL A 99 17.47 30.66 -32.87
C VAL A 99 15.97 30.73 -32.57
N ARG A 100 15.21 31.65 -33.19
CA ARG A 100 13.77 31.86 -32.94
C ARG A 100 12.93 30.58 -32.89
N GLN A 101 12.99 29.78 -33.95
CA GLN A 101 12.19 28.56 -34.04
C GLN A 101 12.62 27.50 -33.01
N PHE A 102 13.93 27.41 -32.73
CA PHE A 102 14.44 26.53 -31.70
C PHE A 102 14.03 27.00 -30.30
N GLY A 103 13.99 28.31 -30.04
CA GLY A 103 13.58 28.86 -28.76
C GLY A 103 12.11 28.60 -28.45
N GLU A 104 11.24 28.70 -29.45
CA GLU A 104 9.83 28.31 -29.32
C GLU A 104 9.69 26.82 -28.99
N LEU A 105 10.45 25.94 -29.67
CA LEU A 105 10.45 24.49 -29.37
C LEU A 105 10.96 24.19 -27.95
N VAL A 106 12.04 24.87 -27.54
CA VAL A 106 12.60 24.76 -26.19
C VAL A 106 11.61 25.26 -25.14
N ARG A 107 10.91 26.38 -25.39
CA ARG A 107 9.87 26.89 -24.50
C ARG A 107 8.77 25.85 -24.32
N LEU A 108 8.20 25.33 -25.41
CA LEU A 108 7.15 24.31 -25.34
C LEU A 108 7.60 23.04 -24.61
N THR A 109 8.84 22.59 -24.86
CA THR A 109 9.41 21.41 -24.18
C THR A 109 9.59 21.67 -22.68
N ALA A 110 10.11 22.84 -22.33
CA ALA A 110 10.32 23.25 -20.94
C ALA A 110 8.98 23.39 -20.19
N GLU A 111 7.99 24.05 -20.79
CA GLU A 111 6.64 24.20 -20.24
C GLU A 111 5.98 22.83 -20.02
N MET A 112 6.04 21.92 -20.99
CA MET A 112 5.52 20.56 -20.85
C MET A 112 6.20 19.78 -19.71
N ILE A 113 7.54 19.85 -19.59
CA ILE A 113 8.27 19.20 -18.50
C ILE A 113 7.85 19.78 -17.14
N LEU A 114 7.66 21.10 -17.05
CA LEU A 114 7.22 21.77 -15.84
C LEU A 114 5.79 21.40 -15.45
N GLU A 115 4.88 21.35 -16.41
CA GLU A 115 3.49 20.91 -16.22
C GLU A 115 3.43 19.45 -15.73
N GLN A 116 4.22 18.56 -16.34
CA GLN A 116 4.32 17.16 -15.92
C GLN A 116 4.84 17.03 -14.48
N ALA A 117 5.89 17.76 -14.13
CA ALA A 117 6.45 17.75 -12.78
C ALA A 117 5.45 18.28 -11.74
N HIS A 118 4.69 19.33 -12.11
CA HIS A 118 3.65 19.89 -11.26
C HIS A 118 2.52 18.89 -11.02
N LEU A 119 1.97 18.30 -12.07
CA LEU A 119 0.93 17.27 -11.99
C LEU A 119 1.38 16.06 -11.17
N ALA A 120 2.60 15.57 -11.40
CA ALA A 120 3.17 14.47 -10.64
C ALA A 120 3.29 14.80 -9.14
N GLY A 121 3.69 16.03 -8.81
CA GLY A 121 3.76 16.51 -7.42
C GLY A 121 2.39 16.59 -6.73
N GLU A 122 1.35 17.01 -7.44
CA GLU A 122 -0.03 17.03 -6.91
C GLU A 122 -0.56 15.62 -6.65
N LEU A 123 -0.40 14.71 -7.61
CA LEU A 123 -0.76 13.29 -7.48
C LEU A 123 -0.03 12.63 -6.30
N GLN A 124 1.27 12.89 -6.15
CA GLN A 124 2.04 12.34 -5.05
C GLN A 124 1.58 12.89 -3.70
N ARG A 125 1.20 14.18 -3.62
CA ARG A 125 0.64 14.78 -2.41
C ARG A 125 -0.72 14.16 -2.05
N ASP A 126 -1.60 13.96 -3.02
CA ASP A 126 -2.90 13.31 -2.79
C ASP A 126 -2.70 11.87 -2.30
N SER A 127 -1.82 11.11 -2.95
CA SER A 127 -1.46 9.75 -2.55
C SER A 127 -0.93 9.70 -1.11
N ARG A 128 0.02 10.57 -0.74
CA ARG A 128 0.54 10.67 0.64
C ARG A 128 -0.54 11.04 1.65
N TYR A 129 -1.46 11.92 1.27
CA TYR A 129 -2.58 12.31 2.14
C TYR A 129 -3.52 11.11 2.38
N ARG A 130 -3.87 10.35 1.34
CA ARG A 130 -4.66 9.12 1.46
C ARG A 130 -3.94 8.03 2.26
N GLU A 131 -2.66 7.83 2.03
CA GLU A 131 -1.86 6.85 2.78
C GLU A 131 -1.82 7.18 4.26
N ALA A 132 -1.54 8.44 4.61
CA ALA A 132 -1.58 8.90 5.99
C ALA A 132 -2.96 8.72 6.63
N PHE A 133 -4.04 8.87 5.85
CA PHE A 133 -5.41 8.63 6.33
C PHE A 133 -5.59 7.19 6.77
N VAL A 134 -5.25 6.24 5.89
CA VAL A 134 -5.39 4.80 6.15
C VAL A 134 -4.52 4.36 7.32
N LEU A 135 -3.28 4.87 7.41
CA LEU A 135 -2.40 4.58 8.53
C LEU A 135 -2.98 5.02 9.89
N ASN A 136 -3.70 6.14 9.93
CA ASN A 136 -4.37 6.58 11.16
C ASN A 136 -5.66 5.80 11.43
N LEU A 137 -6.39 5.38 10.39
CA LEU A 137 -7.57 4.52 10.56
C LEU A 137 -7.22 3.14 11.13
N ILE A 138 -6.12 2.52 10.71
CA ILE A 138 -5.72 1.20 11.23
C ILE A 138 -5.17 1.26 12.66
N ARG A 139 -4.68 2.44 13.09
CA ARG A 139 -4.22 2.72 14.46
C ARG A 139 -5.27 3.44 15.29
N TYR A 140 -6.54 3.38 14.88
CA TYR A 140 -7.62 4.21 15.42
C TYR A 140 -7.54 4.45 16.93
N GLU A 141 -7.56 5.72 17.32
CA GLU A 141 -7.72 6.17 18.70
C GLU A 141 -8.96 7.07 18.78
N ALA A 142 -9.77 6.92 19.83
CA ALA A 142 -11.01 7.70 20.00
C ALA A 142 -10.77 9.22 20.00
N ALA A 143 -9.59 9.66 20.45
CA ALA A 143 -9.21 11.08 20.44
C ALA A 143 -9.06 11.66 19.01
N MET A 144 -8.83 10.82 18.00
CA MET A 144 -8.60 11.24 16.60
C MET A 144 -9.87 11.29 15.76
N GLU A 145 -11.03 10.93 16.32
CA GLU A 145 -12.26 10.69 15.56
C GLU A 145 -12.73 11.94 14.78
N ALA A 146 -12.65 13.12 15.39
CA ALA A 146 -13.03 14.37 14.74
C ALA A 146 -12.13 14.73 13.55
N ASP A 147 -10.81 14.51 13.69
CA ASP A 147 -9.84 14.75 12.63
C ASP A 147 -10.02 13.76 11.47
N LEU A 148 -10.18 12.47 11.79
CA LEU A 148 -10.46 11.43 10.81
C LEU A 148 -11.77 11.69 10.05
N ALA A 149 -12.80 12.19 10.73
CA ALA A 149 -14.05 12.59 10.08
C ALA A 149 -13.88 13.78 9.11
N ALA A 150 -13.00 14.73 9.44
CA ALA A 150 -12.66 15.82 8.52
C ALA A 150 -11.93 15.31 7.26
N TRP A 151 -11.02 14.35 7.43
CA TRP A 151 -10.31 13.71 6.32
C TRP A 151 -11.25 12.88 5.45
N ALA A 152 -12.15 12.09 6.06
CA ALA A 152 -13.16 11.31 5.36
C ALA A 152 -14.05 12.20 4.47
N ARG A 153 -14.53 13.34 5.00
CA ARG A 153 -15.33 14.32 4.24
C ARG A 153 -14.54 14.91 3.08
N ARG A 154 -13.27 15.26 3.28
CA ARG A 154 -12.40 15.80 2.22
C ARG A 154 -12.15 14.78 1.10
N LEU A 155 -12.01 13.50 1.45
CA LEU A 155 -11.77 12.42 0.50
C LEU A 155 -13.06 11.85 -0.11
N GLY A 156 -14.24 12.28 0.35
CA GLY A 156 -15.53 11.77 -0.11
C GLY A 156 -15.81 10.32 0.29
N VAL A 157 -15.26 9.87 1.42
CA VAL A 157 -15.35 8.47 1.89
C VAL A 157 -16.50 8.34 2.88
N ASN A 158 -17.40 7.39 2.64
CA ASN A 158 -18.54 7.10 3.53
C ASN A 158 -18.29 5.83 4.37
N PHE A 159 -18.08 6.00 5.67
CA PHE A 159 -17.89 4.91 6.64
C PHE A 159 -19.20 4.33 7.20
N GLU A 160 -20.38 4.83 6.80
CA GLU A 160 -21.65 4.14 7.07
C GLU A 160 -21.79 2.87 6.24
N ARG A 161 -21.08 2.79 5.10
CA ARG A 161 -21.00 1.59 4.27
C ARG A 161 -20.18 0.52 4.97
N SER A 162 -20.41 -0.74 4.59
CA SER A 162 -19.58 -1.83 5.08
C SER A 162 -18.21 -1.74 4.41
N HIS A 163 -17.14 -1.97 5.16
CA HIS A 163 -15.79 -2.00 4.63
C HIS A 163 -15.02 -3.24 5.09
N LEU A 164 -14.06 -3.64 4.26
CA LEU A 164 -13.12 -4.72 4.53
C LEU A 164 -11.70 -4.19 4.44
N VAL A 165 -10.86 -4.62 5.37
CA VAL A 165 -9.41 -4.47 5.25
C VAL A 165 -8.82 -5.76 4.69
N PHE A 166 -8.05 -5.60 3.62
CA PHE A 166 -7.18 -6.62 3.07
C PHE A 166 -5.73 -6.30 3.41
N LEU A 167 -5.02 -7.28 3.92
CA LEU A 167 -3.60 -7.23 4.21
C LEU A 167 -2.85 -8.03 3.15
N LEU A 168 -2.05 -7.35 2.36
CA LEU A 168 -1.09 -7.93 1.45
C LEU A 168 0.29 -7.96 2.12
N GLU A 169 0.87 -9.14 2.22
CA GLU A 169 2.21 -9.37 2.77
C GLU A 169 3.11 -9.96 1.69
N LEU A 170 4.19 -9.25 1.35
CA LEU A 170 5.22 -9.78 0.46
C LEU A 170 6.11 -10.77 1.22
N ASP A 171 6.58 -11.82 0.55
CA ASP A 171 7.47 -12.80 1.20
C ASP A 171 8.87 -12.22 1.44
N ASP A 172 9.18 -11.92 2.70
CA ASP A 172 10.46 -11.38 3.18
C ASP A 172 11.69 -12.17 2.70
N LYS A 173 11.52 -13.46 2.36
CA LYS A 173 12.62 -14.33 1.94
C LYS A 173 13.10 -14.09 0.51
N THR A 174 12.32 -13.37 -0.30
CA THR A 174 12.53 -13.32 -1.77
C THR A 174 13.03 -11.97 -2.28
N ALA A 175 12.79 -10.88 -1.54
CA ALA A 175 13.14 -9.53 -1.97
C ALA A 175 13.81 -8.76 -0.82
N GLY A 176 14.89 -8.03 -1.13
CA GLY A 176 15.47 -7.07 -0.19
C GLY A 176 14.45 -5.96 0.13
N THR A 177 14.59 -5.33 1.31
CA THR A 177 13.65 -4.33 1.84
C THR A 177 13.32 -3.23 0.83
N ASP A 178 14.30 -2.70 0.10
CA ASP A 178 14.09 -1.65 -0.90
C ASP A 178 13.28 -2.13 -2.11
N GLN A 179 13.46 -3.38 -2.52
CA GLN A 179 12.74 -3.97 -3.64
C GLN A 179 11.28 -4.27 -3.28
N ALA A 180 11.04 -4.75 -2.05
CA ALA A 180 9.69 -4.93 -1.52
C ALA A 180 8.95 -3.59 -1.40
N LEU A 181 9.59 -2.57 -0.83
CA LEU A 181 9.02 -1.23 -0.73
C LEU A 181 8.68 -0.64 -2.10
N SER A 182 9.57 -0.79 -3.08
CA SER A 182 9.33 -0.33 -4.46
C SER A 182 8.16 -1.07 -5.13
N GLU A 183 7.99 -2.36 -4.87
CA GLU A 183 6.84 -3.14 -5.34
C GLU A 183 5.54 -2.65 -4.69
N LEU A 184 5.53 -2.40 -3.38
CA LEU A 184 4.34 -1.87 -2.70
C LEU A 184 3.94 -0.49 -3.22
N GLN A 185 4.90 0.42 -3.42
CA GLN A 185 4.64 1.74 -4.01
C GLN A 185 4.07 1.62 -5.43
N ARG A 186 4.62 0.72 -6.25
CA ARG A 186 4.09 0.43 -7.58
C ARG A 186 2.66 -0.10 -7.50
N LEU A 187 2.37 -1.04 -6.60
CA LEU A 187 1.03 -1.58 -6.41
C LEU A 187 0.03 -0.52 -5.98
N GLN A 188 0.39 0.36 -5.03
CA GLN A 188 -0.45 1.49 -4.62
C GLN A 188 -0.83 2.38 -5.80
N LEU A 189 0.15 2.78 -6.62
CA LEU A 189 -0.09 3.62 -7.79
C LEU A 189 -0.99 2.92 -8.82
N ARG A 190 -0.79 1.62 -9.06
CA ARG A 190 -1.64 0.85 -9.96
C ARG A 190 -3.07 0.67 -9.44
N MET A 191 -3.24 0.44 -8.14
CA MET A 191 -4.56 0.35 -7.52
C MET A 191 -5.29 1.69 -7.62
N LEU A 192 -4.61 2.81 -7.34
CA LEU A 192 -5.18 4.15 -7.49
C LEU A 192 -5.57 4.46 -8.94
N ALA A 193 -4.77 4.03 -9.92
CA ALA A 193 -5.07 4.20 -11.33
C ALA A 193 -6.29 3.38 -11.79
N ARG A 194 -6.46 2.16 -11.26
CA ARG A 194 -7.60 1.29 -11.58
C ARG A 194 -8.87 1.71 -10.85
N GLN A 195 -8.75 2.14 -9.60
CA GLN A 195 -9.84 2.52 -8.73
C GLN A 195 -9.46 3.82 -7.97
N PRO A 196 -9.86 4.99 -8.48
CA PRO A 196 -9.51 6.29 -7.86
C PRO A 196 -10.01 6.47 -6.41
N SER A 197 -11.00 5.66 -5.99
CA SER A 197 -11.51 5.63 -4.63
C SER A 197 -10.74 4.68 -3.70
N ALA A 198 -9.78 3.91 -4.22
CA ALA A 198 -9.03 2.96 -3.42
C ALA A 198 -8.25 3.68 -2.31
N LEU A 199 -8.33 3.11 -1.11
CA LEU A 199 -7.58 3.55 0.05
C LEU A 199 -6.54 2.51 0.38
N THR A 200 -5.26 2.87 0.22
CA THR A 200 -4.14 1.96 0.42
C THR A 200 -3.05 2.61 1.26
N ALA A 201 -2.35 1.82 2.07
CA ALA A 201 -1.19 2.30 2.82
C ALA A 201 -0.16 1.21 3.08
N SER A 202 1.12 1.57 2.99
CA SER A 202 2.21 0.67 3.37
C SER A 202 2.38 0.72 4.89
N ALA A 203 1.93 -0.32 5.59
CA ALA A 203 2.05 -0.43 7.05
C ALA A 203 3.48 -0.79 7.49
N SER A 204 4.24 -1.45 6.60
CA SER A 204 5.68 -1.72 6.75
C SER A 204 6.33 -1.85 5.37
N ALA A 205 7.64 -2.13 5.30
CA ALA A 205 8.33 -2.37 4.03
C ALA A 205 7.80 -3.58 3.24
N HIS A 206 7.08 -4.49 3.89
CA HIS A 206 6.56 -5.73 3.30
C HIS A 206 5.04 -5.87 3.44
N GLN A 207 4.36 -4.86 3.99
CA GLN A 207 2.92 -4.90 4.27
C GLN A 207 2.18 -3.74 3.61
N LEU A 208 1.20 -4.09 2.78
CA LEU A 208 0.26 -3.16 2.18
C LEU A 208 -1.15 -3.45 2.70
N VAL A 209 -1.78 -2.41 3.21
CA VAL A 209 -3.18 -2.38 3.63
C VAL A 209 -4.01 -1.85 2.48
N LEU A 210 -5.09 -2.54 2.13
CA LEU A 210 -6.11 -2.08 1.20
C LEU A 210 -7.45 -2.04 1.93
N LEU A 211 -8.13 -0.90 1.86
CA LEU A 211 -9.44 -0.67 2.42
C LEU A 211 -10.43 -0.48 1.28
N ASP A 212 -11.45 -1.34 1.22
CA ASP A 212 -12.49 -1.30 0.21
C ASP A 212 -13.88 -1.23 0.83
N PHE A 213 -14.79 -0.55 0.14
CA PHE A 213 -16.13 -0.23 0.62
C PHE A 213 -17.20 -0.87 -0.24
N TYR A 214 -18.16 -1.49 0.43
CA TYR A 214 -19.24 -2.23 -0.18
C TYR A 214 -20.57 -1.72 0.36
N ASP A 215 -21.59 -1.83 -0.48
CA ASP A 215 -22.95 -1.72 0.03
C ASP A 215 -23.20 -2.90 0.98
N ALA A 216 -24.14 -2.72 1.92
CA ALA A 216 -24.36 -3.68 2.99
C ALA A 216 -24.38 -5.11 2.43
N PRO A 217 -23.60 -6.05 3.02
CA PRO A 217 -23.48 -7.39 2.48
C PRO A 217 -24.88 -7.99 2.31
N PRO A 218 -25.16 -8.66 1.18
CA PRO A 218 -26.49 -9.18 0.92
C PRO A 218 -26.93 -10.05 2.10
N ALA A 219 -28.13 -9.77 2.64
CA ALA A 219 -28.65 -10.56 3.74
C ALA A 219 -28.64 -12.05 3.34
N HIS A 220 -27.98 -12.89 4.15
CA HIS A 220 -27.84 -14.35 3.96
C HIS A 220 -26.85 -14.83 2.89
N ASP A 221 -25.99 -13.99 2.32
CA ASP A 221 -24.93 -14.46 1.44
C ASP A 221 -23.65 -14.83 2.22
N ALA A 222 -23.60 -16.08 2.68
CA ALA A 222 -22.44 -16.64 3.38
C ALA A 222 -21.16 -16.67 2.52
N HIS A 223 -21.28 -16.61 1.19
CA HIS A 223 -20.13 -16.68 0.27
C HIS A 223 -19.63 -15.29 -0.14
N TRP A 224 -20.33 -14.21 0.22
CA TRP A 224 -19.96 -12.84 -0.12
C TRP A 224 -18.50 -12.50 0.24
N PRO A 225 -18.00 -12.76 1.46
CA PRO A 225 -16.63 -12.42 1.81
C PRO A 225 -15.61 -13.15 0.92
N GLN A 226 -15.86 -14.43 0.63
CA GLN A 226 -14.97 -15.25 -0.18
C GLN A 226 -14.88 -14.73 -1.62
N ARG A 227 -15.99 -14.21 -2.17
CA ARG A 227 -16.00 -13.58 -3.49
C ARG A 227 -15.17 -12.30 -3.51
N GLN A 228 -15.22 -11.47 -2.48
CA GLN A 228 -14.40 -10.25 -2.41
C GLN A 228 -12.91 -10.58 -2.33
N LEU A 229 -12.52 -11.55 -1.49
CA LEU A 229 -11.14 -12.03 -1.42
C LEU A 229 -10.66 -12.60 -2.76
N GLN A 230 -11.51 -13.36 -3.47
CA GLN A 230 -11.17 -13.89 -4.78
C GLN A 230 -11.03 -12.81 -5.86
N ALA A 231 -11.91 -11.81 -5.86
CA ALA A 231 -11.85 -10.69 -6.79
C ALA A 231 -10.54 -9.90 -6.64
N LEU A 232 -10.18 -9.52 -5.41
CA LEU A 232 -8.93 -8.81 -5.16
C LEU A 232 -7.70 -9.69 -5.46
N ALA A 233 -7.74 -10.98 -5.13
CA ALA A 233 -6.66 -11.90 -5.47
C ALA A 233 -6.46 -12.06 -6.98
N ALA A 234 -7.51 -11.93 -7.80
CA ALA A 234 -7.40 -11.95 -9.26
C ALA A 234 -6.67 -10.69 -9.77
N ILE A 235 -7.03 -9.52 -9.25
CA ILE A 235 -6.36 -8.25 -9.57
C ILE A 235 -4.88 -8.32 -9.18
N LEU A 236 -4.56 -8.73 -7.95
CA LEU A 236 -3.19 -8.80 -7.46
C LEU A 236 -2.32 -9.81 -8.21
N ARG A 237 -2.92 -10.85 -8.80
CA ARG A 237 -2.18 -11.81 -9.65
C ARG A 237 -1.66 -11.17 -10.94
N GLU A 238 -2.40 -10.20 -11.49
CA GLU A 238 -1.98 -9.46 -12.69
C GLU A 238 -0.95 -8.38 -12.35
N GLU A 239 -1.07 -7.79 -11.17
CA GLU A 239 -0.34 -6.58 -10.81
C GLU A 239 0.91 -6.82 -9.95
N CYS A 240 0.91 -7.84 -9.09
CA CYS A 240 2.00 -8.16 -8.18
C CYS A 240 2.89 -9.27 -8.75
N GLN A 241 4.18 -8.97 -8.88
CA GLN A 241 5.17 -9.89 -9.44
C GLN A 241 5.83 -10.76 -8.36
N GLN A 242 5.78 -10.33 -7.11
CA GLN A 242 6.40 -11.03 -5.99
C GLN A 242 5.45 -12.06 -5.37
N PRO A 243 5.98 -13.17 -4.81
CA PRO A 243 5.21 -14.05 -3.95
C PRO A 243 4.61 -13.26 -2.78
N HIS A 244 3.31 -13.41 -2.58
CA HIS A 244 2.58 -12.65 -1.58
C HIS A 244 1.51 -13.50 -0.91
N THR A 245 1.15 -13.10 0.31
CA THR A 245 -0.02 -13.58 1.04
C THR A 245 -1.07 -12.49 1.07
N LEU A 246 -2.32 -12.84 0.78
CA LEU A 246 -3.46 -11.94 0.89
C LEU A 246 -4.39 -12.43 2.01
N THR A 247 -4.64 -11.57 2.99
CA THR A 247 -5.53 -11.87 4.10
C THR A 247 -6.66 -10.86 4.21
N MET A 248 -7.89 -11.33 4.40
CA MET A 248 -9.07 -10.48 4.59
C MET A 248 -9.53 -10.46 6.04
N GLY A 249 -9.81 -9.27 6.57
CA GLY A 249 -10.41 -9.06 7.88
C GLY A 249 -11.92 -9.24 7.92
N ILE A 250 -12.51 -9.03 9.09
CA ILE A 250 -13.97 -9.00 9.27
C ILE A 250 -14.56 -7.74 8.63
N ALA A 251 -15.73 -7.86 8.00
CA ALA A 251 -16.50 -6.72 7.53
C ALA A 251 -16.97 -5.86 8.73
N GLN A 252 -16.80 -4.55 8.61
CA GLN A 252 -17.13 -3.59 9.65
C GLN A 252 -17.80 -2.35 9.06
N SER A 253 -18.31 -1.49 9.92
CA SER A 253 -18.76 -0.13 9.59
C SER A 253 -18.17 0.85 10.62
N GLY A 254 -18.16 2.13 10.28
CA GLY A 254 -17.57 3.20 11.09
C GLY A 254 -16.04 3.23 11.04
N MET A 255 -15.44 4.38 11.35
CA MET A 255 -13.98 4.56 11.27
C MET A 255 -13.22 3.62 12.23
N ALA A 256 -13.72 3.44 13.46
CA ALA A 256 -13.15 2.49 14.42
C ALA A 256 -13.15 1.05 13.90
N GLY A 257 -14.15 0.70 13.08
CA GLY A 257 -14.26 -0.62 12.47
C GLY A 257 -13.10 -0.95 11.52
N VAL A 258 -12.40 0.05 10.98
CA VAL A 258 -11.22 -0.19 10.12
C VAL A 258 -10.09 -0.84 10.93
N ALA A 259 -9.80 -0.33 12.12
CA ALA A 259 -8.81 -0.92 13.02
C ALA A 259 -9.19 -2.35 13.42
N VAL A 260 -10.47 -2.61 13.71
CA VAL A 260 -10.97 -3.96 14.01
C VAL A 260 -10.77 -4.91 12.82
N SER A 261 -11.13 -4.46 11.61
CA SER A 261 -10.95 -5.24 10.38
C SER A 261 -9.47 -5.54 10.14
N TYR A 262 -8.60 -4.54 10.26
CA TYR A 262 -7.15 -4.70 10.13
C TYR A 262 -6.57 -5.68 11.16
N GLN A 263 -6.92 -5.54 12.44
CA GLN A 263 -6.44 -6.43 13.49
C GLN A 263 -6.90 -7.87 13.27
N SER A 264 -8.15 -8.06 12.83
CA SER A 264 -8.65 -9.39 12.50
C SER A 264 -7.91 -10.00 11.30
N ALA A 265 -7.51 -9.20 10.31
CA ALA A 265 -6.71 -9.64 9.17
C ALA A 265 -5.30 -10.06 9.61
N LEU A 266 -4.64 -9.26 10.46
CA LEU A 266 -3.33 -9.62 11.05
C LEU A 266 -3.39 -10.95 11.80
N THR A 267 -4.40 -11.13 12.66
CA THR A 267 -4.58 -12.37 13.41
C THR A 267 -4.89 -13.54 12.48
N ALA A 268 -5.78 -13.37 11.50
CA ALA A 268 -6.11 -14.41 10.52
C ALA A 268 -4.88 -14.82 9.68
N ALA A 269 -3.99 -13.88 9.36
CA ALA A 269 -2.77 -14.14 8.62
C ALA A 269 -1.80 -14.97 9.47
N ARG A 270 -1.61 -14.60 10.74
CA ARG A 270 -0.78 -15.34 11.70
C ARG A 270 -1.25 -16.78 11.87
N ILE A 271 -2.53 -16.97 12.21
CA ILE A 271 -3.11 -18.31 12.45
C ILE A 271 -3.13 -19.11 11.15
N GLY A 272 -3.51 -18.48 10.04
CA GLY A 272 -3.58 -19.09 8.73
C GLY A 272 -2.23 -19.65 8.28
N ARG A 273 -1.16 -18.86 8.42
CA ARG A 273 0.21 -19.30 8.10
C ARG A 273 0.67 -20.45 8.99
N ALA A 274 0.37 -20.39 10.29
CA ALA A 274 0.75 -21.44 11.23
C ALA A 274 0.08 -22.78 10.89
N ARG A 275 -1.21 -22.76 10.53
CA ARG A 275 -2.00 -23.96 10.23
C ARG A 275 -1.81 -24.46 8.79
N HIS A 276 -1.63 -23.55 7.84
CA HIS A 276 -1.54 -23.86 6.42
C HIS A 276 -0.38 -23.10 5.75
N PRO A 277 0.88 -23.47 6.01
CA PRO A 277 2.07 -22.76 5.49
C PRO A 277 2.17 -22.72 3.95
N ARG A 278 1.43 -23.59 3.24
CA ARG A 278 1.41 -23.65 1.78
C ARG A 278 0.31 -22.79 1.14
N ARG A 279 -0.60 -22.24 1.94
CA ARG A 279 -1.65 -21.33 1.44
C ARG A 279 -1.12 -19.90 1.46
N SER A 280 -1.50 -19.14 0.45
CA SER A 280 -1.18 -17.71 0.31
C SER A 280 -2.42 -16.82 0.47
N ARG A 281 -3.55 -17.39 0.89
CA ARG A 281 -4.81 -16.67 1.06
C ARG A 281 -5.50 -17.10 2.33
N PHE A 282 -5.93 -16.12 3.11
CA PHE A 282 -6.61 -16.32 4.38
C PHE A 282 -7.78 -15.36 4.55
N SER A 283 -8.77 -15.78 5.34
CA SER A 283 -9.96 -15.01 5.63
C SER A 283 -10.32 -15.15 7.10
N TYR A 284 -10.72 -14.05 7.74
CA TYR A 284 -11.35 -14.08 9.06
C TYR A 284 -12.51 -15.09 9.12
N TYR A 285 -13.31 -15.19 8.06
CA TYR A 285 -14.50 -16.04 8.03
C TYR A 285 -14.17 -17.54 7.93
N GLU A 286 -12.96 -17.89 7.47
CA GLU A 286 -12.48 -19.28 7.50
C GLU A 286 -11.88 -19.66 8.87
N GLN A 287 -11.59 -18.66 9.72
CA GLN A 287 -10.85 -18.83 10.97
C GLN A 287 -11.49 -18.05 12.13
N THR A 288 -12.81 -17.88 12.11
CA THR A 288 -13.53 -16.99 13.01
C THR A 288 -13.26 -17.30 14.48
N LEU A 289 -13.42 -18.56 14.90
CA LEU A 289 -13.16 -18.95 16.29
C LEU A 289 -11.68 -18.79 16.68
N PRO A 290 -10.69 -19.32 15.93
CA PRO A 290 -9.27 -19.07 16.23
C PRO A 290 -8.93 -17.58 16.37
N VAL A 291 -9.46 -16.72 15.49
CA VAL A 291 -9.20 -15.27 15.54
C VAL A 291 -9.80 -14.65 16.80
N LEU A 292 -11.05 -14.96 17.13
CA LEU A 292 -11.72 -14.44 18.33
C LEU A 292 -11.04 -14.92 19.62
N LEU A 293 -10.62 -16.19 19.66
CA LEU A 293 -9.94 -16.78 20.81
C LEU A 293 -8.49 -16.31 20.95
N SER A 294 -7.88 -15.71 19.92
CA SER A 294 -6.49 -15.24 19.99
C SER A 294 -6.25 -14.21 21.10
N GLY A 295 -7.27 -13.41 21.45
CA GLY A 295 -7.22 -12.46 22.57
C GLY A 295 -7.22 -13.15 23.93
N LEU A 296 -7.70 -14.40 24.01
CA LEU A 296 -7.64 -15.26 25.19
C LEU A 296 -6.33 -16.07 25.23
N GLY A 297 -5.30 -15.65 24.48
CA GLY A 297 -4.03 -16.36 24.38
C GLY A 297 -3.08 -16.15 25.55
N SER A 298 -3.36 -15.20 26.45
CA SER A 298 -2.50 -14.80 27.58
C SER A 298 -3.29 -14.72 28.89
N GLY A 299 -2.59 -14.79 30.03
CA GLY A 299 -3.19 -14.74 31.35
C GLY A 299 -3.52 -16.11 31.92
N TRP A 300 -3.98 -16.14 33.17
CA TRP A 300 -4.24 -17.39 33.89
C TRP A 300 -5.41 -18.17 33.26
N GLU A 301 -6.39 -17.49 32.69
CA GLU A 301 -7.53 -18.10 31.97
C GLU A 301 -7.02 -18.91 30.77
N ALA A 302 -6.11 -18.31 29.99
CA ALA A 302 -5.50 -18.95 28.83
C ALA A 302 -4.67 -20.17 29.24
N GLU A 303 -3.93 -20.08 30.35
CA GLU A 303 -3.17 -21.19 30.91
C GLU A 303 -4.09 -22.35 31.32
N GLN A 304 -5.21 -22.05 32.01
CA GLN A 304 -6.20 -23.07 32.39
C GLN A 304 -6.85 -23.72 31.16
N LEU A 305 -7.23 -22.93 30.16
CA LEU A 305 -7.81 -23.45 28.91
C LEU A 305 -6.83 -24.36 28.15
N ARG A 306 -5.51 -24.18 28.30
CA ARG A 306 -4.49 -25.04 27.66
C ARG A 306 -4.14 -26.31 28.44
N VAL A 307 -4.57 -26.46 29.69
CA VAL A 307 -4.24 -27.64 30.51
C VAL A 307 -4.63 -28.97 29.81
N PRO A 308 -5.84 -29.14 29.24
CA PRO A 308 -6.22 -30.39 28.59
C PRO A 308 -5.30 -30.75 27.43
N ILE A 309 -5.08 -29.83 26.48
CA ILE A 309 -4.23 -30.10 25.32
C ILE A 309 -2.76 -30.27 25.72
N GLY A 310 -2.28 -29.54 26.72
CA GLY A 310 -0.93 -29.67 27.26
C GLY A 310 -0.66 -31.06 27.83
N ARG A 311 -1.62 -31.63 28.59
CA ARG A 311 -1.54 -33.02 29.07
C ARG A 311 -1.50 -34.02 27.93
N LEU A 312 -2.33 -33.79 26.89
CA LEU A 312 -2.35 -34.65 25.71
C LEU A 312 -1.00 -34.66 25.01
N MET A 313 -0.45 -33.47 24.71
CA MET A 313 0.83 -33.33 24.03
C MET A 313 1.99 -33.93 24.85
N ALA A 314 1.98 -33.78 26.18
CA ALA A 314 3.01 -34.34 27.05
C ALA A 314 2.98 -35.88 27.11
N GLN A 315 1.81 -36.51 26.94
CA GLN A 315 1.64 -37.96 27.07
C GLN A 315 1.47 -38.69 25.73
N ASP A 316 1.37 -37.99 24.61
CA ASP A 316 1.30 -38.57 23.26
C ASP A 316 2.68 -39.06 22.79
N LYS A 317 3.14 -40.14 23.42
CA LYS A 317 4.45 -40.80 23.19
C LYS A 317 4.67 -41.28 21.75
N ASN A 318 3.67 -41.22 20.88
CA ASN A 318 3.65 -41.88 19.57
C ASN A 318 3.66 -40.89 18.39
N ARG A 319 4.45 -39.81 18.48
CA ARG A 319 4.63 -38.80 17.43
C ARG A 319 3.32 -38.15 16.97
N GLU A 320 2.59 -37.55 17.91
CA GLU A 320 1.38 -36.75 17.60
C GLU A 320 0.19 -37.57 17.05
N LEU A 321 0.16 -38.89 17.30
CA LEU A 321 -0.91 -39.75 16.80
C LEU A 321 -2.29 -39.40 17.39
N LEU A 322 -2.35 -39.20 18.71
CA LEU A 322 -3.59 -38.84 19.40
C LEU A 322 -3.98 -37.41 19.07
N GLN A 323 -3.02 -36.50 18.97
CA GLN A 323 -3.26 -35.13 18.51
C GLN A 323 -3.84 -35.10 17.09
N ARG A 324 -3.26 -35.85 16.14
CA ARG A 324 -3.80 -36.00 14.78
C ARG A 324 -5.21 -36.60 14.79
N THR A 325 -5.44 -37.61 15.62
CA THR A 325 -6.77 -38.24 15.74
C THR A 325 -7.80 -37.22 16.24
N LEU A 326 -7.44 -36.41 17.24
CA LEU A 326 -8.29 -35.35 17.78
C LEU A 326 -8.61 -34.28 16.74
N ASN A 327 -7.60 -33.82 15.98
CA ASN A 327 -7.79 -32.82 14.93
C ASN A 327 -8.75 -33.32 13.85
N VAL A 328 -8.52 -34.54 13.33
CA VAL A 328 -9.40 -35.12 12.29
C VAL A 328 -10.81 -35.37 12.84
N TRP A 329 -10.93 -35.75 14.12
CA TRP A 329 -12.24 -35.90 14.75
C TRP A 329 -13.02 -34.59 14.81
N PHE A 330 -12.36 -33.47 15.15
CA PHE A 330 -12.99 -32.15 15.10
C PHE A 330 -13.27 -31.65 13.67
N GLU A 331 -12.39 -31.95 12.70
CA GLU A 331 -12.61 -31.63 11.28
C GLU A 331 -13.84 -32.32 10.69
N HIS A 332 -14.27 -33.44 11.27
CA HIS A 332 -15.46 -34.19 10.88
C HIS A 332 -16.61 -34.05 11.90
N ASP A 333 -16.68 -32.95 12.64
CA ASP A 333 -17.76 -32.61 13.60
C ASP A 333 -18.02 -33.69 14.67
N GLY A 334 -17.01 -34.48 14.98
CA GLY A 334 -17.10 -35.58 15.92
C GLY A 334 -17.75 -36.86 15.38
N HIS A 335 -18.05 -36.96 14.07
CA HIS A 335 -18.67 -38.13 13.46
C HIS A 335 -17.70 -39.32 13.37
N PRO A 336 -17.94 -40.43 14.10
CA PRO A 336 -16.95 -41.51 14.19
C PRO A 336 -16.68 -42.22 12.86
N ALA A 337 -17.69 -42.41 12.02
CA ALA A 337 -17.54 -43.10 10.74
C ALA A 337 -16.64 -42.31 9.77
N ALA A 338 -16.96 -41.02 9.55
CA ALA A 338 -16.18 -40.13 8.70
C ALA A 338 -14.75 -39.95 9.22
N THR A 339 -14.59 -39.82 10.54
CA THR A 339 -13.27 -39.71 11.19
C THR A 339 -12.41 -40.96 10.96
N ALA A 340 -13.00 -42.15 11.15
CA ALA A 340 -12.28 -43.42 10.99
C ALA A 340 -11.85 -43.63 9.52
N GLU A 341 -12.73 -43.27 8.58
CA GLU A 341 -12.44 -43.29 7.14
C GLU A 341 -11.29 -42.34 6.77
N ALA A 342 -11.35 -41.08 7.21
CA ALA A 342 -10.33 -40.07 6.96
C ALA A 342 -8.96 -40.41 7.58
N LEU A 343 -8.96 -41.13 8.71
CA LEU A 343 -7.74 -41.64 9.34
C LEU A 343 -7.28 -42.98 8.76
N HIS A 344 -8.05 -43.61 7.88
CA HIS A 344 -7.83 -44.97 7.36
C HIS A 344 -7.64 -46.01 8.47
N ILE A 345 -8.50 -45.96 9.49
CA ILE A 345 -8.50 -46.91 10.62
C ILE A 345 -9.88 -47.53 10.83
N HIS A 346 -9.93 -48.64 11.57
CA HIS A 346 -11.19 -49.24 11.98
C HIS A 346 -11.86 -48.42 13.10
N ARG A 347 -13.20 -48.42 13.16
CA ARG A 347 -13.99 -47.72 14.19
C ARG A 347 -13.54 -48.05 15.62
N ASN A 348 -13.33 -49.33 15.93
CA ASN A 348 -12.83 -49.76 17.24
C ASN A 348 -11.49 -49.10 17.63
N THR A 349 -10.60 -48.88 16.65
CA THR A 349 -9.33 -48.19 16.89
C THR A 349 -9.54 -46.72 17.18
N LEU A 350 -10.48 -46.06 16.47
CA LEU A 350 -10.87 -44.69 16.77
C LEU A 350 -11.44 -44.58 18.19
N ASP A 351 -12.39 -45.44 18.56
CA ASP A 351 -13.02 -45.44 19.89
C ASP A 351 -11.97 -45.63 20.99
N TYR A 352 -11.01 -46.53 20.79
CA TYR A 352 -9.88 -46.70 21.71
C TYR A 352 -9.06 -45.41 21.86
N ARG A 353 -8.73 -44.74 20.75
CA ARG A 353 -7.94 -43.49 20.77
C ARG A 353 -8.70 -42.34 21.43
N LEU A 354 -10.00 -42.18 21.14
CA LEU A 354 -10.84 -41.15 21.75
C LEU A 354 -10.99 -41.37 23.26
N ARG A 355 -11.23 -42.62 23.69
CA ARG A 355 -11.24 -42.95 25.13
C ARG A 355 -9.90 -42.63 25.79
N ARG A 356 -8.78 -42.94 25.11
CA ARG A 356 -7.45 -42.62 25.62
C ARG A 356 -7.21 -41.11 25.71
N ILE A 357 -7.70 -40.32 24.75
CA ILE A 357 -7.66 -38.86 24.82
C ILE A 357 -8.45 -38.36 26.03
N GLY A 358 -9.65 -38.89 26.27
CA GLY A 358 -10.45 -38.55 27.45
C GLY A 358 -9.72 -38.85 28.77
N GLU A 359 -9.09 -40.01 28.89
CA GLU A 359 -8.28 -40.39 30.07
C GLU A 359 -7.12 -39.43 30.33
N ILE A 360 -6.38 -39.05 29.29
CA ILE A 360 -5.19 -38.20 29.42
C ILE A 360 -5.58 -36.76 29.76
N THR A 361 -6.62 -36.25 29.10
CA THR A 361 -7.10 -34.87 29.29
C THR A 361 -7.87 -34.73 30.61
N GLY A 362 -8.49 -35.81 31.09
CA GLY A 362 -9.40 -35.81 32.23
C GLY A 362 -10.82 -35.36 31.85
N LEU A 363 -11.18 -35.45 30.57
CA LEU A 363 -12.42 -34.94 29.99
C LEU A 363 -13.28 -36.09 29.45
N ASP A 364 -14.60 -35.99 29.63
CA ASP A 364 -15.58 -36.91 29.07
C ASP A 364 -16.03 -36.42 27.69
N LEU A 365 -15.49 -37.05 26.63
CA LEU A 365 -15.82 -36.71 25.24
C LEU A 365 -17.29 -37.00 24.85
N GLY A 366 -18.08 -37.63 25.71
CA GLY A 366 -19.54 -37.73 25.54
C GLY A 366 -20.27 -36.43 25.90
N LYS A 367 -19.69 -35.59 26.78
CA LYS A 367 -20.30 -34.33 27.23
C LYS A 367 -19.96 -33.19 26.28
N LEU A 368 -20.94 -32.33 25.99
CA LEU A 368 -20.73 -31.19 25.10
C LEU A 368 -19.72 -30.19 25.68
N GLU A 369 -19.83 -29.87 26.96
CA GLU A 369 -18.97 -28.89 27.64
C GLU A 369 -17.50 -29.32 27.63
N ASP A 370 -17.22 -30.58 27.98
CA ASP A 370 -15.87 -31.16 27.94
C ASP A 370 -15.30 -31.19 26.52
N ARG A 371 -16.12 -31.53 25.51
CA ARG A 371 -15.71 -31.46 24.10
C ARG A 371 -15.38 -30.04 23.66
N LEU A 372 -16.21 -29.06 24.04
CA LEU A 372 -16.01 -27.66 23.71
C LEU A 372 -14.74 -27.12 24.38
N LEU A 373 -14.51 -27.47 25.66
CA LEU A 373 -13.29 -27.12 26.37
C LEU A 373 -12.05 -27.69 25.66
N LEU A 374 -12.08 -28.98 25.28
CA LEU A 374 -10.97 -29.59 24.54
C LEU A 374 -10.76 -28.97 23.16
N TYR A 375 -11.84 -28.61 22.46
CA TYR A 375 -11.78 -27.92 21.18
C TYR A 375 -11.16 -26.53 21.32
N ILE A 376 -11.63 -25.70 22.27
CA ILE A 376 -11.03 -24.39 22.55
C ILE A 376 -9.55 -24.53 22.93
N SER A 377 -9.23 -25.52 23.76
CA SER A 377 -7.86 -25.85 24.17
C SER A 377 -6.95 -26.09 22.96
N SER A 378 -7.41 -26.86 21.97
CA SER A 378 -6.64 -27.16 20.75
C SER A 378 -6.48 -25.94 19.82
N LEU A 379 -7.42 -24.99 19.85
CA LEU A 379 -7.31 -23.76 19.06
C LEU A 379 -6.31 -22.75 19.66
N LEU A 380 -6.08 -22.77 20.97
CA LEU A 380 -5.17 -21.85 21.67
C LEU A 380 -3.68 -22.23 21.59
N THR A 381 -3.38 -23.39 21.01
CA THR A 381 -2.01 -23.92 20.86
C THR A 381 -1.38 -23.62 19.48
N THR A 382 -2.14 -22.97 18.58
CA THR A 382 -1.68 -22.39 17.29
C THR A 382 -1.57 -20.88 17.36
#